data_AF-A0AAA9ZJP3-F1
#
_entry.id   AF-A0AAA9ZJP3-F1
#
_cell.length_a   1.000
_cell.length_b   1.000
_cell.length_c   1.000
_cell.angle_alpha   90.00
_cell.angle_beta   90.00
_cell.angle_gamma   90.00
#
_symmetry.space_group_name_H-M   'P 1'
#
loop_
_entity.id
_entity.type
_entity.pdbx_description
1 polymer ?
#
loop_
_entity_poly.entity_id
_entity_poly.type
_entity_poly.pdbx_seq_one_letter_code
_entity_poly.pdbx_strand_id
1 'polypeptide(L)'
;MSKLYLLPIAVFLLFNFTFIGTYIAAVLQGHVVPTVPYISDAATYSPESCVFGQLISIGCVLLGITIYVRYRQILEIGLRHADVQRMAERINIRSFWVGMGSCLGVSMVGNFQETNVRPVHYAGAFLAFGLGTVYYWMQAYISYYLQPYIGSMLKAHVRLAIAVLCTIFFIIVAVTGIISHILFNGTDPRKWYPSDGGWEYHVASSISEWIVATAFCFYILTFTDEFRAMQIDHPPLLFIEVDESRNYEPVIEDSAAEDSPSATVSLNDLHRAQLEAPVKVEQICDSFNCIINIKSSFSSQILSESGFLELHEGLLRSDSGLDCCSSELELFEMVRDKMDPRKIASLSLSLMLVAILEALHTLTVYFSDNFKHSYL
;
A
#
# COMPACT_ATOMS: atom_id res chain seq x y z
N MET A 1 -5.73 15.86 14.79
CA MET A 1 -4.28 15.98 14.55
C MET A 1 -3.85 14.92 13.54
N SER A 2 -3.21 15.30 12.44
CA SER A 2 -2.79 14.37 11.38
C SER A 2 -1.68 13.41 11.86
N LYS A 3 -1.88 12.10 11.75
CA LYS A 3 -0.90 11.08 12.18
C LYS A 3 0.08 10.72 11.04
N LEU A 4 0.94 11.67 10.64
CA LEU A 4 1.82 11.52 9.48
C LEU A 4 2.78 10.33 9.57
N TYR A 5 3.20 9.95 10.79
CA TYR A 5 4.08 8.80 11.02
C TYR A 5 3.49 7.45 10.56
N LEU A 6 2.18 7.36 10.35
CA LEU A 6 1.54 6.16 9.82
C LEU A 6 1.85 5.94 8.34
N LEU A 7 2.19 6.99 7.58
CA LEU A 7 2.51 6.88 6.15
C LEU A 7 3.71 5.95 5.88
N PRO A 8 4.92 6.19 6.45
CA PRO A 8 6.05 5.30 6.22
C PRO A 8 5.82 3.88 6.77
N ILE A 9 5.05 3.72 7.86
CA ILE A 9 4.66 2.40 8.38
C ILE A 9 3.76 1.67 7.39
N ALA A 10 2.74 2.36 6.85
CA ALA A 10 1.81 1.79 5.89
C ALA A 10 2.55 1.36 4.61
N VAL A 11 3.47 2.17 4.09
CA VAL A 11 4.31 1.79 2.94
C VAL A 11 5.14 0.55 3.26
N PHE A 12 5.81 0.52 4.41
CA PHE A 12 6.63 -0.63 4.83
C PHE A 12 5.81 -1.92 4.91
N LEU A 13 4.67 -1.88 5.60
CA LEU A 13 3.81 -3.06 5.80
C LEU A 13 3.19 -3.51 4.47
N LEU A 14 2.64 -2.57 3.69
CA LEU A 14 1.94 -2.87 2.46
C LEU A 14 2.85 -3.53 1.42
N PHE A 15 4.06 -3.00 1.20
CA PHE A 15 4.99 -3.58 0.24
C PHE A 15 5.47 -4.97 0.67
N ASN A 16 5.91 -5.13 1.93
CA ASN A 16 6.34 -6.45 2.41
C ASN A 16 5.19 -7.48 2.38
N PHE A 17 3.98 -7.08 2.78
CA PHE A 17 2.80 -7.93 2.69
C PHE A 17 2.51 -8.33 1.24
N THR A 18 2.61 -7.38 0.31
CA THR A 18 2.39 -7.66 -1.11
C THR A 18 3.41 -8.64 -1.64
N PHE A 19 4.71 -8.40 -1.42
CA PHE A 19 5.79 -9.27 -1.92
C PHE A 19 5.68 -10.70 -1.39
N ILE A 20 5.51 -10.85 -0.07
CA ILE A 20 5.42 -12.17 0.58
C ILE A 20 4.10 -12.86 0.21
N GLY A 21 2.99 -12.12 0.22
CA GLY A 21 1.66 -12.64 -0.09
C GLY A 21 1.57 -13.18 -1.51
N THR A 22 2.07 -12.43 -2.50
CA THR A 22 2.06 -12.89 -3.90
C THR A 22 3.05 -14.03 -4.13
N TYR A 23 4.20 -14.03 -3.45
CA TYR A 23 5.11 -15.18 -3.47
C TYR A 23 4.46 -16.46 -2.94
N ILE A 24 3.83 -16.41 -1.77
CA ILE A 24 3.15 -17.57 -1.19
C ILE A 24 2.05 -18.06 -2.14
N ALA A 25 1.23 -17.15 -2.67
CA ALA A 25 0.17 -17.50 -3.61
C ALA A 25 0.74 -18.19 -4.88
N ALA A 26 1.78 -17.62 -5.48
CA ALA A 26 2.40 -18.16 -6.69
C ALA A 26 3.03 -19.54 -6.47
N VAL A 27 3.64 -19.79 -5.30
CA VAL A 27 4.17 -21.11 -4.94
C VAL A 27 3.03 -22.12 -4.77
N LEU A 28 1.96 -21.76 -4.06
CA LEU A 28 0.81 -22.64 -3.84
C LEU A 28 0.09 -23.01 -5.14
N GLN A 29 0.11 -22.12 -6.13
CA GLN A 29 -0.46 -22.36 -7.46
C GLN A 29 0.50 -23.07 -8.42
N GLY A 30 1.75 -23.31 -8.01
CA GLY A 30 2.78 -23.89 -8.88
C GLY A 30 3.19 -23.00 -10.06
N HIS A 31 2.94 -21.69 -9.94
CA HIS A 31 3.34 -20.68 -10.92
C HIS A 31 4.85 -20.41 -10.91
N VAL A 32 5.48 -20.55 -9.74
CA VAL A 32 6.93 -20.39 -9.54
C VAL A 32 7.53 -21.57 -8.77
N VAL A 33 8.85 -21.77 -8.91
CA VAL A 33 9.60 -22.76 -8.12
C VAL A 33 9.91 -22.17 -6.74
N PRO A 34 9.82 -22.94 -5.63
CA PRO A 34 10.05 -22.44 -4.26
C PRO A 34 11.53 -22.14 -3.92
N THR A 35 12.35 -21.81 -4.92
CA THR A 35 13.79 -21.54 -4.81
C THR A 35 14.07 -20.05 -4.96
N VAL A 36 13.34 -19.21 -4.21
CA VAL A 36 13.42 -17.73 -4.20
C VAL A 36 13.43 -17.13 -5.63
N PRO A 37 12.28 -17.18 -6.34
CA PRO A 37 12.15 -16.53 -7.64
C PRO A 37 12.21 -15.00 -7.49
N TYR A 38 12.32 -14.27 -8.60
CA TYR A 38 12.12 -12.82 -8.56
C TYR A 38 10.73 -12.48 -7.99
N ILE A 39 10.63 -11.32 -7.34
CA ILE A 39 9.35 -10.75 -6.89
C ILE A 39 8.44 -10.54 -8.11
N SER A 40 9.01 -10.09 -9.24
CA SER A 40 8.28 -9.92 -10.51
C SER A 40 7.74 -11.24 -11.08
N ASP A 41 8.49 -12.33 -10.96
CA ASP A 41 8.05 -13.66 -11.40
C ASP A 41 6.83 -14.13 -10.60
N ALA A 42 6.87 -13.96 -9.27
CA ALA A 42 5.76 -14.29 -8.39
C ALA A 42 4.49 -13.46 -8.67
N ALA A 43 4.63 -12.29 -9.29
CA ALA A 43 3.55 -11.36 -9.60
C ALA A 43 3.10 -11.37 -11.06
N THR A 44 3.44 -12.42 -11.81
CA THR A 44 3.20 -12.46 -13.26
C THR A 44 1.82 -13.00 -13.67
N TYR A 45 1.40 -14.13 -13.08
CA TYR A 45 0.14 -14.79 -13.46
C TYR A 45 -1.05 -14.24 -12.69
N SER A 46 -2.25 -14.35 -13.27
CA SER A 46 -3.48 -14.08 -12.54
C SER A 46 -3.84 -15.27 -11.65
N PRO A 47 -4.36 -15.02 -10.44
CA PRO A 47 -4.83 -13.73 -9.91
C PRO A 47 -3.77 -12.88 -9.19
N GLU A 48 -2.56 -13.39 -8.96
CA GLU A 48 -1.48 -12.74 -8.19
C GLU A 48 -1.08 -11.39 -8.78
N SER A 49 -0.98 -11.31 -10.11
CA SER A 49 -0.63 -10.09 -10.84
C SER A 49 -1.64 -8.96 -10.65
N CYS A 50 -2.93 -9.28 -10.57
CA CYS A 50 -3.99 -8.31 -10.31
C CYS A 50 -3.90 -7.76 -8.89
N VAL A 51 -3.69 -8.65 -7.90
CA VAL A 51 -3.53 -8.28 -6.49
C VAL A 51 -2.26 -7.45 -6.30
N PHE A 52 -1.14 -7.91 -6.87
CA PHE A 52 0.13 -7.21 -6.83
C PHE A 52 0.01 -5.80 -7.42
N GLY A 53 -0.53 -5.67 -8.63
CA GLY A 53 -0.69 -4.37 -9.29
C GLY A 53 -1.57 -3.41 -8.49
N GLN A 54 -2.68 -3.89 -7.92
CA GLN A 54 -3.54 -3.07 -7.07
C GLN A 54 -2.81 -2.58 -5.81
N LEU A 55 -2.16 -3.49 -5.07
CA LEU A 55 -1.50 -3.15 -3.82
C LEU A 55 -0.25 -2.28 -4.01
N ILE A 56 0.56 -2.58 -5.03
CA ILE A 56 1.72 -1.77 -5.40
C ILE A 56 1.29 -0.38 -5.86
N SER A 57 0.17 -0.25 -6.58
CA SER A 57 -0.35 1.07 -6.99
C SER A 57 -0.79 1.90 -5.78
N ILE A 58 -1.48 1.30 -4.80
CA ILE A 58 -1.82 1.98 -3.54
C ILE A 58 -0.55 2.40 -2.80
N GLY A 59 0.41 1.48 -2.64
CA GLY A 59 1.67 1.76 -1.97
C GLY A 59 2.53 2.80 -2.69
N CYS A 60 2.47 2.86 -4.02
CA CYS A 60 3.11 3.89 -4.83
C CYS A 60 2.58 5.29 -4.50
N VAL A 61 1.26 5.44 -4.37
CA VAL A 61 0.65 6.72 -3.97
C VAL A 61 1.08 7.09 -2.55
N LEU A 62 1.02 6.14 -1.61
CA LEU A 62 1.46 6.37 -0.22
C LEU A 62 2.96 6.72 -0.12
N LEU A 63 3.80 6.09 -0.94
CA LEU A 63 5.22 6.40 -1.05
C LEU A 63 5.42 7.82 -1.60
N GLY A 64 4.69 8.21 -2.64
CA GLY A 64 4.71 9.58 -3.18
C GLY A 64 4.32 10.62 -2.14
N ILE A 65 3.25 10.37 -1.37
CA ILE A 65 2.86 11.24 -0.25
C ILE A 65 3.97 11.28 0.81
N THR A 66 4.57 10.15 1.16
CA THR A 66 5.69 10.09 2.13
C THR A 66 6.88 10.94 1.67
N ILE A 67 7.26 10.85 0.39
CA ILE A 67 8.33 11.64 -0.22
C ILE A 67 7.97 13.13 -0.22
N TYR A 68 6.72 13.47 -0.52
CA TYR A 68 6.24 14.85 -0.45
C TYR A 68 6.29 15.43 0.96
N VAL A 69 5.81 14.67 1.97
CA VAL A 69 5.89 15.09 3.38
C VAL A 69 7.34 15.28 3.80
N ARG A 70 8.24 14.40 3.37
CA ARG A 70 9.68 14.54 3.61
C ARG A 70 10.25 15.81 2.97
N TYR A 71 9.88 16.10 1.73
CA TYR A 71 10.27 17.34 1.04
C TYR A 71 9.79 18.59 1.81
N ARG A 72 8.54 18.60 2.26
CA ARG A 72 7.97 19.72 3.04
C ARG A 72 8.62 19.88 4.40
N GLN A 73 8.95 18.79 5.08
CA GLN A 73 9.71 18.80 6.33
C GLN A 73 11.05 19.52 6.18
N ILE A 74 11.83 19.16 5.16
CA ILE A 74 13.14 19.76 4.90
C ILE A 74 13.00 21.24 4.56
N LEU A 75 11.96 21.60 3.79
CA LEU A 75 11.68 22.99 3.45
C LEU A 75 11.37 23.83 4.69
N GLU A 76 10.48 23.35 5.56
CA GLU A 76 10.06 24.06 6.78
C GLU A 76 11.22 24.27 7.76
N ILE A 77 12.08 23.26 7.92
CA ILE A 77 13.28 23.38 8.75
C ILE A 77 14.26 24.37 8.12
N GLY A 78 14.39 24.36 6.79
CA GLY A 78 15.21 25.31 6.04
C GLY A 78 14.77 26.77 6.23
N LEU A 79 13.47 27.05 6.41
CA LEU A 79 12.99 28.41 6.69
C LEU A 79 13.45 28.95 8.05
N ARG A 80 13.78 28.05 8.99
CA ARG A 80 14.16 28.39 10.37
C ARG A 80 15.68 28.38 10.60
N HIS A 81 16.43 27.70 9.73
CA HIS A 81 17.86 27.43 9.92
C HIS A 81 18.65 27.63 8.62
N ALA A 82 19.53 28.64 8.61
CA ALA A 82 20.23 29.11 7.40
C ALA A 82 21.26 28.10 6.82
N ASP A 83 21.81 27.23 7.64
CA ASP A 83 22.67 26.11 7.22
C ASP A 83 21.86 25.07 6.42
N VAL A 84 20.68 24.69 6.92
CA VAL A 84 19.74 23.80 6.22
C VAL A 84 19.20 24.46 4.96
N GLN A 85 18.86 25.75 5.00
CA GLN A 85 18.32 26.49 3.87
C GLN A 85 19.21 26.37 2.62
N ARG A 86 20.51 26.68 2.77
CA ARG A 86 21.48 26.66 1.66
C ARG A 86 21.61 25.28 1.02
N MET A 87 21.51 24.22 1.82
CA MET A 87 21.50 22.84 1.34
C MET A 87 20.17 22.52 0.65
N ALA A 88 19.05 22.89 1.26
CA ALA A 88 17.70 22.60 0.78
C ALA A 88 17.44 23.24 -0.58
N GLU A 89 17.86 24.48 -0.80
CA GLU A 89 17.78 25.20 -2.09
C GLU A 89 18.48 24.44 -3.23
N ARG A 90 19.54 23.67 -2.92
CA ARG A 90 20.30 22.93 -3.93
C ARG A 90 19.78 21.52 -4.17
N ILE A 91 19.40 20.82 -3.10
CA ILE A 91 19.20 19.35 -3.15
C ILE A 91 17.76 18.94 -2.88
N ASN A 92 16.99 19.66 -2.05
CA ASN A 92 15.68 19.18 -1.59
C ASN A 92 14.69 18.98 -2.76
N ILE A 93 14.55 19.99 -3.63
CA ILE A 93 13.65 19.90 -4.79
C ILE A 93 14.11 18.85 -5.81
N ARG A 94 15.43 18.67 -5.97
CA ARG A 94 15.97 17.63 -6.86
C ARG A 94 15.68 16.25 -6.30
N SER A 95 15.89 16.06 -5.00
CA SER A 95 15.58 14.83 -4.29
C SER A 95 14.09 14.50 -4.39
N PHE A 96 13.21 15.48 -4.24
CA PHE A 96 11.77 15.29 -4.45
C PHE A 96 11.45 14.71 -5.83
N TRP A 97 11.94 15.32 -6.91
CA TRP A 97 11.66 14.84 -8.27
C TRP A 97 12.30 13.48 -8.58
N VAL A 98 13.51 13.22 -8.08
CA VAL A 98 14.13 11.88 -8.16
C VAL A 98 13.27 10.84 -7.45
N GLY A 99 12.76 11.16 -6.26
CA GLY A 99 11.85 10.29 -5.51
C GLY A 99 10.52 10.06 -6.25
N MET A 100 9.91 11.10 -6.82
CA MET A 100 8.70 10.96 -7.64
C MET A 100 8.94 10.11 -8.90
N GLY A 101 10.12 10.23 -9.52
CA GLY A 101 10.54 9.36 -10.62
C GLY A 101 10.67 7.88 -10.20
N SER A 102 11.14 7.62 -8.97
CA SER A 102 11.13 6.27 -8.40
C SER A 102 9.71 5.75 -8.20
N CYS A 103 8.77 6.56 -7.70
CA CYS A 103 7.35 6.18 -7.63
C CYS A 103 6.77 5.82 -9.00
N LEU A 104 7.09 6.59 -10.06
CA LEU A 104 6.70 6.23 -11.43
C LEU A 104 7.23 4.84 -11.80
N GLY A 105 8.49 4.54 -11.48
CA GLY A 105 9.06 3.21 -11.66
C GLY A 105 8.29 2.11 -10.92
N VAL A 106 7.95 2.34 -9.64
CA VAL A 106 7.13 1.42 -8.83
C VAL A 106 5.76 1.17 -9.48
N SER A 107 5.10 2.23 -9.96
CA SER A 107 3.84 2.12 -10.69
C SER A 107 3.98 1.29 -11.97
N MET A 108 5.10 1.44 -12.69
CA MET A 108 5.34 0.69 -13.93
C MET A 108 5.56 -0.80 -13.65
N VAL A 109 6.43 -1.17 -12.70
CA VAL A 109 6.68 -2.59 -12.39
C VAL A 109 5.45 -3.29 -11.83
N GLY A 110 4.59 -2.56 -11.09
CA GLY A 110 3.34 -3.11 -10.57
C GLY A 110 2.30 -3.42 -11.64
N ASN A 111 2.29 -2.68 -12.75
CA ASN A 111 1.21 -2.75 -13.76
C ASN A 111 1.65 -3.33 -15.11
N PHE A 112 2.95 -3.36 -15.41
CA PHE A 112 3.50 -3.95 -16.62
C PHE A 112 4.36 -5.15 -16.24
N GLN A 113 3.77 -6.35 -16.29
CA GLN A 113 4.47 -7.59 -15.98
C GLN A 113 5.59 -7.83 -17.00
N GLU A 114 6.68 -8.43 -16.52
CA GLU A 114 7.86 -8.73 -17.34
C GLU A 114 7.53 -9.59 -18.57
N THR A 115 6.60 -10.53 -18.45
CA THR A 115 6.18 -11.39 -19.56
C THR A 115 5.33 -10.71 -20.61
N ASN A 116 4.59 -9.66 -20.21
CA ASN A 116 3.64 -8.98 -21.09
C ASN A 116 4.33 -7.85 -21.85
N VAL A 117 5.08 -7.00 -21.14
CA VAL A 117 5.73 -5.82 -21.73
C VAL A 117 7.13 -5.61 -21.13
N ARG A 118 8.02 -6.58 -21.37
CA ARG A 118 9.40 -6.62 -20.84
C ARG A 118 10.16 -5.29 -20.89
N PRO A 119 10.21 -4.54 -22.00
CA PRO A 119 10.97 -3.29 -22.05
C PRO A 119 10.45 -2.23 -21.06
N VAL A 120 9.13 -2.16 -20.88
CA VAL A 120 8.50 -1.23 -19.95
C VAL A 120 8.74 -1.69 -18.51
N HIS A 121 8.68 -3.00 -18.25
CA HIS A 121 8.99 -3.56 -16.94
C HIS A 121 10.41 -3.20 -16.49
N TYR A 122 11.43 -3.47 -17.32
CA TYR A 122 12.82 -3.15 -16.95
C TYR A 122 13.09 -1.65 -16.87
N ALA A 123 12.46 -0.83 -17.72
CA ALA A 123 12.52 0.62 -17.56
C ALA A 123 11.93 1.05 -16.20
N GLY A 124 10.80 0.45 -15.82
CA GLY A 124 10.18 0.62 -14.50
C GLY A 124 11.10 0.20 -13.36
N ALA A 125 11.73 -0.97 -13.45
CA ALA A 125 12.64 -1.50 -12.44
C ALA A 125 13.87 -0.60 -12.25
N PHE A 126 14.45 -0.11 -13.37
CA PHE A 126 15.55 0.85 -13.32
C PHE A 126 15.13 2.19 -12.69
N LEU A 127 13.93 2.70 -13.01
CA LEU A 127 13.40 3.91 -12.36
C LEU A 127 13.15 3.67 -10.87
N ALA A 128 12.51 2.56 -10.50
CA ALA A 128 12.17 2.23 -9.11
C ALA A 128 13.43 2.10 -8.25
N PHE A 129 14.32 1.17 -8.60
CA PHE A 129 15.51 0.85 -7.82
C PHE A 129 16.66 1.84 -8.07
N GLY A 130 16.87 2.27 -9.31
CA GLY A 130 17.94 3.21 -9.66
C GLY A 130 17.70 4.60 -9.10
N LEU A 131 16.59 5.26 -9.46
CA LEU A 131 16.26 6.58 -8.90
C LEU A 131 15.96 6.50 -7.41
N GLY A 132 15.39 5.40 -6.92
CA GLY A 132 15.20 5.16 -5.49
C GLY A 132 16.53 5.17 -4.73
N THR A 133 17.55 4.50 -5.26
CA THR A 133 18.90 4.49 -4.66
C THR A 133 19.52 5.89 -4.64
N VAL A 134 19.39 6.64 -5.73
CA VAL A 134 19.85 8.05 -5.79
C VAL A 134 19.11 8.91 -4.77
N TYR A 135 17.78 8.75 -4.65
CA TYR A 135 16.97 9.43 -3.65
C TYR A 135 17.48 9.14 -2.24
N TYR A 136 17.84 7.90 -1.92
CA TYR A 136 18.36 7.53 -0.60
C TYR A 136 19.73 8.07 -0.29
N TRP A 137 20.63 8.15 -1.27
CA TRP A 137 21.89 8.88 -1.08
C TRP A 137 21.67 10.35 -0.75
N MET A 138 20.76 11.01 -1.50
CA MET A 138 20.39 12.40 -1.23
C MET A 138 19.78 12.55 0.16
N GLN A 139 18.85 11.68 0.55
CA GLN A 139 18.20 11.74 1.86
C GLN A 139 19.14 11.38 3.03
N ALA A 140 20.13 10.51 2.81
CA ALA A 140 21.17 10.22 3.79
C ALA A 140 22.05 11.45 4.01
N TYR A 141 22.48 12.09 2.92
CA TYR A 141 23.22 13.35 2.98
C TYR A 141 22.43 14.46 3.69
N ILE A 142 21.16 14.67 3.30
CA ILE A 142 20.26 15.65 3.94
C ILE A 142 20.12 15.37 5.44
N SER A 143 20.06 14.11 5.86
CA SER A 143 19.88 13.73 7.28
C SER A 143 21.01 14.22 8.18
N TYR A 144 22.24 14.39 7.66
CA TYR A 144 23.33 14.98 8.42
C TYR A 144 23.17 16.50 8.62
N TYR A 145 22.57 17.21 7.66
CA TYR A 145 22.27 18.64 7.79
C TYR A 145 21.05 18.90 8.67
N LEU A 146 20.11 17.95 8.72
CA LEU A 146 18.93 18.07 9.58
C LEU A 146 19.26 17.90 11.06
N GLN A 147 20.35 17.22 11.40
CA GLN A 147 20.87 17.20 12.76
C GLN A 147 21.58 18.54 13.03
N PRO A 148 21.32 19.24 14.17
CA PRO A 148 20.63 18.78 15.38
C PRO A 148 19.10 19.04 15.45
N TYR A 149 18.49 19.65 14.43
CA TYR A 149 17.12 20.15 14.50
C TYR A 149 16.05 19.04 14.50
N ILE A 150 16.26 17.97 13.73
CA ILE A 150 15.38 16.80 13.73
C ILE A 150 16.16 15.52 13.45
N GLY A 151 15.69 14.41 14.01
CA GLY A 151 16.37 13.12 13.91
C GLY A 151 17.59 13.01 14.82
N SER A 152 18.46 12.04 14.55
CA SER A 152 19.68 11.79 15.33
C SER A 152 20.82 11.40 14.40
N MET A 153 22.07 11.59 14.87
CA MET A 153 23.25 11.14 14.11
C MET A 153 23.20 9.64 13.82
N LEU A 154 22.73 8.83 14.77
CA LEU A 154 22.55 7.39 14.56
C LEU A 154 21.63 7.11 13.36
N LYS A 155 20.50 7.82 13.24
CA LYS A 155 19.59 7.67 12.09
C LYS A 155 20.24 8.10 10.78
N ALA A 156 21.04 9.16 10.78
CA ALA A 156 21.80 9.56 9.59
C ALA A 156 22.79 8.47 9.16
N HIS A 157 23.52 7.86 10.10
CA HIS A 157 24.41 6.71 9.82
C HIS A 157 23.66 5.47 9.33
N VAL A 158 22.50 5.16 9.92
CA VAL A 158 21.66 4.03 9.48
C VAL A 158 21.16 4.27 8.05
N ARG A 159 20.66 5.46 7.72
CA ARG A 159 20.24 5.80 6.35
C ARG A 159 21.39 5.70 5.35
N LEU A 160 22.58 6.17 5.72
CA LEU A 160 23.78 6.02 4.89
C LEU A 160 24.12 4.55 4.66
N ALA A 161 24.11 3.72 5.72
CA ALA A 161 24.39 2.29 5.62
C ALA A 161 23.38 1.57 4.72
N ILE A 162 22.08 1.88 4.85
CA ILE A 162 21.04 1.31 3.97
C ILE A 162 21.21 1.80 2.53
N ALA A 163 21.58 3.07 2.28
CA ALA A 163 21.83 3.56 0.91
C ALA A 163 23.01 2.83 0.25
N VAL A 164 24.10 2.57 1.00
CA VAL A 164 25.23 1.75 0.54
C VAL A 164 24.79 0.33 0.25
N LEU A 165 24.03 -0.29 1.15
CA LEU A 165 23.46 -1.63 0.97
C LEU A 165 22.61 -1.71 -0.30
N CYS A 166 21.69 -0.76 -0.49
CA CYS A 166 20.85 -0.69 -1.68
C CYS A 166 21.68 -0.57 -2.96
N THR A 167 22.76 0.22 -2.94
CA THR A 167 23.65 0.37 -4.10
C THR A 167 24.34 -0.94 -4.46
N ILE A 168 24.89 -1.64 -3.47
CA ILE A 168 25.57 -2.93 -3.67
C ILE A 168 24.60 -3.94 -4.27
N PHE A 169 23.44 -4.13 -3.64
CA PHE A 169 22.48 -5.12 -4.10
C PHE A 169 21.82 -4.74 -5.43
N PHE A 170 21.55 -3.45 -5.70
CA PHE A 170 21.09 -3.00 -7.02
C PHE A 170 22.09 -3.35 -8.13
N ILE A 171 23.38 -3.13 -7.90
CA ILE A 171 24.43 -3.50 -8.88
C ILE A 171 24.47 -5.02 -9.06
N ILE A 172 24.39 -5.79 -7.97
CA ILE A 172 24.39 -7.26 -8.06
C ILE A 172 23.18 -7.74 -8.87
N VAL A 173 21.95 -7.28 -8.56
CA VAL A 173 20.74 -7.61 -9.33
C VAL A 173 20.93 -7.27 -10.80
N ALA A 174 21.37 -6.05 -11.12
CA ALA A 174 21.51 -5.62 -12.50
C ALA A 174 22.53 -6.47 -13.28
N VAL A 175 23.72 -6.69 -12.72
CA VAL A 175 24.80 -7.43 -13.38
C VAL A 175 24.47 -8.91 -13.49
N THR A 176 24.10 -9.55 -12.37
CA THR A 176 23.81 -10.99 -12.36
C THR A 176 22.52 -11.32 -13.10
N GLY A 177 21.51 -10.45 -13.06
CA GLY A 177 20.30 -10.56 -13.87
C GLY A 177 20.60 -10.55 -15.37
N ILE A 178 21.39 -9.58 -15.86
CA ILE A 178 21.80 -9.53 -17.28
C ILE A 178 22.58 -10.80 -17.67
N ILE A 179 23.57 -11.20 -16.87
CA ILE A 179 24.39 -12.38 -17.15
C ILE A 179 23.52 -13.65 -17.18
N SER A 180 22.60 -13.80 -16.23
CA SER A 180 21.71 -14.95 -16.16
C SER A 180 20.89 -15.09 -17.45
N HIS A 181 20.26 -14.01 -17.92
CA HIS A 181 19.45 -14.02 -19.14
C HIS A 181 20.27 -14.27 -20.42
N ILE A 182 21.53 -13.84 -20.46
CA ILE A 182 22.43 -14.16 -21.60
C ILE A 182 22.78 -15.65 -21.62
N LEU A 183 22.96 -16.27 -20.45
CA LEU A 183 23.36 -17.67 -20.31
C LEU A 183 22.18 -18.66 -20.31
N PHE A 184 20.95 -18.16 -20.24
CA PHE A 184 19.74 -18.98 -20.20
C PHE A 184 19.56 -19.79 -21.49
N ASN A 185 19.38 -21.10 -21.34
CA ASN A 185 19.09 -22.04 -22.44
C ASN A 185 17.84 -22.90 -22.19
N GLY A 186 17.09 -22.62 -21.12
CA GLY A 186 15.85 -23.31 -20.80
C GLY A 186 14.68 -22.91 -21.69
N THR A 187 13.54 -23.58 -21.49
CA THR A 187 12.29 -23.29 -22.22
C THR A 187 11.40 -22.30 -21.50
N ASP A 188 11.48 -22.26 -20.17
CA ASP A 188 10.65 -21.45 -19.31
C ASP A 188 11.49 -20.52 -18.41
N PRO A 189 11.70 -19.23 -18.75
CA PRO A 189 12.47 -18.30 -17.93
C PRO A 189 11.94 -18.03 -16.51
N ARG A 190 10.74 -18.53 -16.16
CA ARG A 190 10.14 -18.38 -14.81
C ARG A 190 10.29 -19.62 -13.95
N LYS A 191 10.56 -20.77 -14.58
CA LYS A 191 10.90 -22.02 -13.92
C LYS A 191 12.32 -22.37 -14.30
N TRP A 192 13.23 -21.61 -13.71
CA TRP A 192 14.64 -21.80 -13.92
C TRP A 192 15.11 -22.97 -13.05
N TYR A 193 15.89 -23.87 -13.63
CA TYR A 193 16.51 -25.00 -12.94
C TYR A 193 18.04 -24.96 -13.11
N PRO A 194 18.81 -25.68 -12.27
CA PRO A 194 20.26 -25.79 -12.42
C PRO A 194 20.74 -26.22 -13.82
N SER A 195 19.89 -26.94 -14.57
CA SER A 195 20.17 -27.38 -15.94
C SER A 195 20.05 -26.29 -17.00
N ASP A 196 19.38 -25.18 -16.71
CA ASP A 196 18.92 -24.22 -17.73
C ASP A 196 19.92 -23.10 -18.06
N GLY A 197 21.18 -23.26 -17.61
CA GLY A 197 22.26 -22.30 -17.82
C GLY A 197 22.07 -21.00 -17.03
N GLY A 198 23.15 -20.41 -16.52
CA GLY A 198 23.06 -19.14 -15.78
C GLY A 198 22.33 -19.18 -14.43
N TRP A 199 21.92 -20.37 -13.95
CA TRP A 199 21.13 -20.57 -12.74
C TRP A 199 21.70 -19.89 -11.49
N GLU A 200 23.00 -20.02 -11.24
CA GLU A 200 23.63 -19.40 -10.07
C GLU A 200 23.51 -17.87 -10.09
N TYR A 201 23.64 -17.26 -11.27
CA TYR A 201 23.47 -15.83 -11.46
C TYR A 201 22.00 -15.42 -11.29
N HIS A 202 21.06 -16.23 -11.78
CA HIS A 202 19.62 -16.00 -11.58
C HIS A 202 19.25 -16.02 -10.10
N VAL A 203 19.73 -17.01 -9.34
CA VAL A 203 19.50 -17.13 -7.90
C VAL A 203 20.15 -15.95 -7.15
N ALA A 204 21.40 -15.61 -7.47
CA ALA A 204 22.08 -14.47 -6.87
C ALA A 204 21.33 -13.15 -7.12
N SER A 205 20.85 -12.96 -8.34
CA SER A 205 20.05 -11.80 -8.73
C SER A 205 18.71 -11.77 -7.98
N SER A 206 17.99 -12.88 -7.94
CA SER A 206 16.68 -12.98 -7.27
C SER A 206 16.81 -12.68 -5.78
N ILE A 207 17.75 -13.32 -5.07
CA ILE A 207 18.02 -13.03 -3.65
C ILE A 207 18.37 -11.55 -3.44
N SER A 208 19.18 -10.98 -4.35
CA SER A 208 19.56 -9.58 -4.27
C SER A 208 18.38 -8.63 -4.49
N GLU A 209 17.40 -9.01 -5.31
CA GLU A 209 16.16 -8.25 -5.51
C GLU A 209 15.35 -8.21 -4.22
N TRP A 210 15.16 -9.36 -3.58
CA TRP A 210 14.47 -9.44 -2.29
C TRP A 210 15.14 -8.57 -1.22
N ILE A 211 16.47 -8.64 -1.13
CA ILE A 211 17.24 -7.85 -0.17
C ILE A 211 17.08 -6.35 -0.47
N VAL A 212 17.26 -5.92 -1.72
CA VAL A 212 17.19 -4.51 -2.07
C VAL A 212 15.77 -3.96 -1.86
N ALA A 213 14.72 -4.67 -2.30
CA ALA A 213 13.32 -4.27 -2.13
C ALA A 213 12.93 -4.16 -0.65
N THR A 214 13.40 -5.09 0.18
CA THR A 214 13.17 -5.05 1.64
C THR A 214 13.93 -3.88 2.27
N ALA A 215 15.19 -3.64 1.87
CA ALA A 215 15.99 -2.51 2.34
C ALA A 215 15.35 -1.17 1.97
N PHE A 216 14.73 -1.06 0.79
CA PHE A 216 13.90 0.09 0.41
C PHE A 216 12.78 0.36 1.42
N CYS A 217 12.03 -0.67 1.80
CA CYS A 217 10.97 -0.54 2.79
C CYS A 217 11.52 -0.06 4.14
N PHE A 218 12.63 -0.64 4.62
CA PHE A 218 13.25 -0.22 5.89
C PHE A 218 13.78 1.21 5.85
N TYR A 219 14.34 1.67 4.73
CA TYR A 219 14.77 3.05 4.59
C TYR A 219 13.60 4.01 4.80
N ILE A 220 12.47 3.78 4.14
CA ILE A 220 11.26 4.61 4.29
C ILE A 220 10.76 4.58 5.74
N LEU A 221 10.77 3.40 6.38
CA LEU A 221 10.38 3.25 7.78
C LEU A 221 11.21 4.16 8.73
N THR A 222 12.45 4.48 8.39
CA THR A 222 13.28 5.38 9.21
C THR A 222 12.71 6.80 9.36
N PHE A 223 11.78 7.23 8.50
CA PHE A 223 11.14 8.55 8.61
C PHE A 223 10.07 8.62 9.70
N THR A 224 9.59 7.47 10.18
CA THR A 224 8.46 7.36 11.13
C THR A 224 8.60 8.29 12.34
N ASP A 225 9.73 8.23 13.04
CA ASP A 225 9.93 9.01 14.27
C ASP A 225 9.96 10.51 14.01
N GLU A 226 10.54 10.93 12.89
CA GLU A 226 10.60 12.34 12.52
C GLU A 226 9.23 12.85 12.08
N PHE A 227 8.41 11.98 11.48
CA PHE A 227 7.03 12.29 11.10
C PHE A 227 6.09 12.34 12.30
N ARG A 228 6.44 11.75 13.45
CA ARG A 228 5.67 11.93 14.71
C ARG A 228 5.74 13.36 15.24
N ALA A 229 6.79 14.10 14.89
CA ALA A 229 7.00 15.47 15.34
C ALA A 229 6.34 16.53 14.42
N MET A 230 5.51 16.10 13.47
CA MET A 230 4.95 16.97 12.45
C MET A 230 3.43 16.81 12.30
N GLN A 231 2.79 17.88 11.87
CA GLN A 231 1.39 17.91 11.48
C GLN A 231 1.21 18.73 10.20
N ILE A 232 0.20 18.39 9.42
CA ILE A 232 -0.24 19.17 8.26
C ILE A 232 -1.61 19.74 8.60
N ASP A 233 -1.75 21.05 8.47
CA ASP A 233 -3.04 21.73 8.47
C ASP A 233 -3.67 21.60 7.07
N HIS A 234 -5.00 21.43 7.03
CA HIS A 234 -5.74 21.34 5.78
C HIS A 234 -5.65 22.68 5.01
N PRO A 235 -5.62 22.66 3.66
CA PRO A 235 -5.65 23.90 2.90
C PRO A 235 -6.96 24.65 3.18
N PRO A 236 -6.92 25.98 3.36
CA PRO A 236 -8.14 26.76 3.59
C PRO A 236 -9.04 26.69 2.34
N LEU A 237 -10.33 26.44 2.55
CA LEU A 237 -11.33 26.49 1.49
C LEU A 237 -11.73 27.94 1.23
N LEU A 238 -11.51 28.42 0.02
CA LEU A 238 -12.01 29.72 -0.43
C LEU A 238 -13.25 29.51 -1.28
N PHE A 239 -14.41 29.96 -0.79
CA PHE A 239 -15.64 29.99 -1.59
C PHE A 239 -15.53 31.13 -2.60
N ILE A 240 -15.48 30.80 -3.89
CA ILE A 240 -15.61 31.77 -4.96
C ILE A 240 -17.12 31.97 -5.14
N GLU A 241 -17.64 33.15 -4.81
CA GLU A 241 -19.01 33.53 -5.15
C GLU A 241 -19.20 33.37 -6.67
N VAL A 242 -20.06 32.44 -7.06
CA VAL A 242 -20.49 32.29 -8.44
C VAL A 242 -21.53 33.38 -8.68
N ASP A 243 -21.22 34.30 -9.59
CA ASP A 243 -22.05 35.43 -10.01
C ASP A 243 -23.55 35.10 -9.98
N GLU A 244 -24.32 35.82 -9.16
CA GLU A 244 -25.77 35.68 -8.96
C GLU A 244 -26.58 35.98 -10.24
N SER A 245 -25.92 36.29 -11.36
CA SER A 245 -26.55 36.52 -12.67
C SER A 245 -27.16 35.28 -13.31
N ARG A 246 -26.94 34.08 -12.75
CA ARG A 246 -27.80 32.93 -13.05
C ARG A 246 -29.05 33.04 -12.20
N ASN A 247 -30.10 33.63 -12.78
CA ASN A 247 -31.48 33.46 -12.32
C ASN A 247 -31.73 31.97 -12.12
N TYR A 248 -31.64 31.50 -10.88
CA TYR A 248 -32.07 30.17 -10.49
C TYR A 248 -33.60 30.22 -10.52
N GLU A 249 -34.21 29.75 -11.60
CA GLU A 249 -35.61 29.37 -11.57
C GLU A 249 -35.71 28.07 -10.76
N PRO A 250 -36.33 28.09 -9.57
CA PRO A 250 -36.54 26.87 -8.80
C PRO A 250 -37.43 25.92 -9.62
N VAL A 251 -36.97 24.68 -9.80
CA VAL A 251 -37.67 23.64 -10.58
C VAL A 251 -38.94 23.11 -9.88
N ILE A 252 -39.24 23.61 -8.68
CA ILE A 252 -40.42 23.24 -7.90
C ILE A 252 -41.24 24.50 -7.68
N GLU A 253 -42.28 24.68 -8.51
CA GLU A 253 -43.37 25.61 -8.21
C GLU A 253 -44.26 24.95 -7.14
N ASP A 254 -44.25 25.50 -5.93
CA ASP A 254 -45.24 25.15 -4.91
C ASP A 254 -46.62 25.63 -5.36
N SER A 255 -47.50 24.68 -5.68
CA SER A 255 -48.91 24.95 -5.92
C SER A 255 -49.55 25.52 -4.65
N ALA A 256 -50.20 26.67 -4.81
CA ALA A 256 -50.89 27.44 -3.78
C ALA A 256 -51.79 26.60 -2.85
N ALA A 257 -51.74 26.91 -1.56
CA ALA A 257 -52.83 26.66 -0.62
C ALA A 257 -52.92 27.79 0.42
N GLU A 258 -53.90 28.66 0.17
CA GLU A 258 -54.77 29.47 1.02
C GLU A 258 -54.41 29.79 2.51
N ASP A 259 -54.51 31.11 2.77
CA ASP A 259 -55.04 31.85 3.92
C ASP A 259 -54.33 31.92 5.30
N SER A 260 -54.21 33.19 5.74
CA SER A 260 -53.61 33.76 6.97
C SER A 260 -54.50 33.61 8.24
N PRO A 261 -54.14 34.10 9.47
CA PRO A 261 -52.95 34.86 9.90
C PRO A 261 -52.28 34.48 11.26
N SER A 262 -51.02 34.90 11.40
CA SER A 262 -50.40 35.51 12.60
C SER A 262 -50.25 34.69 13.90
N ALA A 263 -49.09 34.02 14.05
CA ALA A 263 -48.35 33.99 15.31
C ALA A 263 -46.85 33.93 15.02
N THR A 264 -46.14 35.00 15.38
CA THR A 264 -44.69 35.17 15.24
C THR A 264 -43.93 34.11 16.03
N VAL A 265 -43.25 33.21 15.32
CA VAL A 265 -42.14 32.41 15.88
C VAL A 265 -40.84 33.05 15.38
N SER A 266 -39.96 33.36 16.33
CA SER A 266 -38.68 34.04 16.08
C SER A 266 -37.76 33.17 15.22
N LEU A 267 -37.00 33.79 14.32
CA LEU A 267 -36.01 33.14 13.44
C LEU A 267 -34.94 32.31 14.20
N ASN A 268 -34.78 32.56 15.50
CA ASN A 268 -33.87 31.79 16.37
C ASN A 268 -34.43 30.41 16.75
N ASP A 269 -35.75 30.20 16.73
CA ASP A 269 -36.35 28.90 17.05
C ASP A 269 -36.32 27.96 15.83
N LEU A 270 -36.38 28.50 14.61
CA LEU A 270 -36.26 27.71 13.36
C LEU A 270 -34.81 27.30 13.07
N HIS A 271 -33.83 28.15 13.40
CA HIS A 271 -32.40 27.83 13.22
C HIS A 271 -31.95 26.67 14.14
N ARG A 272 -32.65 26.45 15.26
CA ARG A 272 -32.40 25.31 16.15
C ARG A 272 -33.03 24.01 15.64
N ALA A 273 -34.13 24.08 14.88
CA ALA A 273 -34.79 22.92 14.28
C ALA A 273 -34.16 22.48 12.94
N GLN A 274 -33.51 23.39 12.19
CA GLN A 274 -32.85 23.06 10.91
C GLN A 274 -31.44 22.47 11.05
N LEU A 275 -30.87 22.45 12.26
CA LEU A 275 -29.66 21.68 12.57
C LEU A 275 -29.93 20.17 12.81
N GLU A 276 -31.19 19.73 12.74
CA GLU A 276 -31.58 18.32 12.92
C GLU A 276 -32.09 17.62 11.65
N ALA A 277 -31.94 18.22 10.46
CA ALA A 277 -32.27 17.53 9.20
C ALA A 277 -31.03 16.82 8.64
N PRO A 278 -30.93 15.48 8.75
CA PRO A 278 -29.73 14.74 8.37
C PRO A 278 -29.57 14.74 6.84
N VAL A 279 -28.48 15.33 6.34
CA VAL A 279 -27.98 15.03 5.00
C VAL A 279 -27.79 13.51 4.93
N LYS A 280 -28.54 12.86 4.04
CA LYS A 280 -28.81 11.42 4.02
C LYS A 280 -27.56 10.56 4.18
N VAL A 281 -27.30 10.22 5.43
CA VAL A 281 -26.49 9.09 5.89
C VAL A 281 -26.92 7.79 5.21
N GLU A 282 -28.16 7.68 4.74
CA GLU A 282 -28.69 6.55 3.95
C GLU A 282 -27.85 6.18 2.73
N GLN A 283 -27.38 7.12 1.90
CA GLN A 283 -26.69 6.75 0.65
C GLN A 283 -25.26 6.23 0.87
N ILE A 284 -24.62 6.72 1.94
CA ILE A 284 -23.34 6.22 2.44
C ILE A 284 -23.57 4.90 3.19
N CYS A 285 -24.58 4.83 4.05
CA CYS A 285 -25.02 3.60 4.72
C CYS A 285 -25.45 2.51 3.74
N ASP A 286 -25.99 2.81 2.56
CA ASP A 286 -26.32 1.82 1.54
C ASP A 286 -25.06 1.26 0.88
N SER A 287 -24.04 2.09 0.68
CA SER A 287 -22.72 1.64 0.23
C SER A 287 -21.99 0.83 1.31
N PHE A 288 -22.09 1.22 2.57
CA PHE A 288 -21.52 0.49 3.72
C PHE A 288 -22.29 -0.80 4.03
N ASN A 289 -23.62 -0.80 3.94
CA ASN A 289 -24.46 -1.98 4.08
C ASN A 289 -24.28 -2.91 2.90
N CYS A 290 -24.01 -2.41 1.69
CA CYS A 290 -23.58 -3.23 0.55
C CYS A 290 -22.23 -3.93 0.85
N ILE A 291 -21.24 -3.21 1.39
CA ILE A 291 -19.94 -3.80 1.78
C ILE A 291 -20.08 -4.80 2.95
N ILE A 292 -20.92 -4.51 3.95
CA ILE A 292 -21.21 -5.41 5.08
C ILE A 292 -22.04 -6.62 4.63
N ASN A 293 -22.98 -6.45 3.69
CA ASN A 293 -23.74 -7.54 3.09
C ASN A 293 -22.85 -8.40 2.18
N ILE A 294 -21.87 -7.82 1.49
CA ILE A 294 -20.84 -8.58 0.76
C ILE A 294 -19.97 -9.36 1.75
N LYS A 295 -19.53 -8.75 2.85
CA LYS A 295 -18.75 -9.43 3.92
C LYS A 295 -19.52 -10.58 4.57
N SER A 296 -20.80 -10.37 4.92
CA SER A 296 -21.64 -11.40 5.55
C SER A 296 -22.10 -12.47 4.56
N SER A 297 -22.42 -12.11 3.32
CA SER A 297 -22.74 -13.05 2.25
C SER A 297 -21.53 -13.93 1.90
N PHE A 298 -20.32 -13.36 1.82
CA PHE A 298 -19.09 -14.14 1.61
C PHE A 298 -18.74 -15.01 2.82
N SER A 299 -18.88 -14.50 4.05
CA SER A 299 -18.65 -15.28 5.26
C SER A 299 -19.64 -16.46 5.36
N SER A 300 -20.91 -16.26 4.97
CA SER A 300 -21.91 -17.34 4.88
C SER A 300 -21.66 -18.32 3.73
N GLN A 301 -21.14 -17.86 2.57
CA GLN A 301 -20.75 -18.73 1.46
C GLN A 301 -19.51 -19.57 1.81
N ILE A 302 -18.52 -18.99 2.49
CA ILE A 302 -17.34 -19.70 2.98
C ILE A 302 -17.75 -20.78 4.00
N LEU A 303 -18.66 -20.48 4.92
CA LEU A 303 -19.20 -21.48 5.88
C LEU A 303 -20.06 -22.56 5.20
N SER A 304 -20.76 -22.21 4.12
CA SER A 304 -21.62 -23.12 3.34
C SER A 304 -20.85 -24.04 2.39
N GLU A 305 -19.73 -23.59 1.80
CA GLU A 305 -18.98 -24.34 0.78
C GLU A 305 -17.78 -25.12 1.33
N SER A 306 -17.34 -24.83 2.56
CA SER A 306 -16.12 -25.41 3.14
C SER A 306 -16.31 -26.71 3.91
N GLY A 307 -17.53 -27.21 4.12
CA GLY A 307 -17.76 -28.49 4.85
C GLY A 307 -17.14 -28.52 6.25
N PHE A 308 -16.79 -27.35 6.81
CA PHE A 308 -15.99 -27.22 8.03
C PHE A 308 -16.77 -27.69 9.27
N LEU A 309 -18.11 -27.58 9.23
CA LEU A 309 -19.01 -28.09 10.27
C LEU A 309 -19.13 -29.62 10.25
N GLU A 310 -19.19 -30.27 9.08
CA GLU A 310 -19.24 -31.74 8.98
C GLU A 310 -17.90 -32.39 9.38
N LEU A 311 -16.78 -31.73 9.10
CA LEU A 311 -15.45 -32.23 9.48
C LEU A 311 -15.21 -32.10 10.99
N HIS A 312 -15.71 -31.03 11.62
CA HIS A 312 -15.62 -30.85 13.08
C HIS A 312 -16.52 -31.85 13.83
N GLU A 313 -17.71 -32.17 13.32
CA GLU A 313 -18.60 -33.20 13.90
C GLU A 313 -18.04 -34.62 13.73
N GLY A 314 -17.30 -34.88 12.63
CA GLY A 314 -16.60 -36.16 12.41
C GLY A 314 -15.42 -36.38 13.37
N LEU A 315 -14.66 -35.33 13.69
CA LEU A 315 -13.50 -35.39 14.59
C LEU A 315 -13.88 -35.55 16.07
N LEU A 316 -15.07 -35.09 16.48
CA LEU A 316 -15.60 -35.33 17.84
C LEU A 316 -16.09 -36.77 18.05
N ARG A 317 -16.17 -37.59 16.98
CA ARG A 317 -16.62 -38.99 17.05
C ARG A 317 -15.50 -40.04 17.04
N SER A 318 -14.25 -39.66 16.71
CA SER A 318 -13.12 -40.58 16.79
C SER A 318 -12.41 -40.44 18.14
N ASP A 319 -12.81 -41.28 19.08
CA ASP A 319 -12.12 -41.48 20.35
C ASP A 319 -10.77 -42.19 20.08
N SER A 320 -9.69 -41.42 19.94
CA SER A 320 -8.33 -41.94 20.11
C SER A 320 -7.40 -40.82 20.56
N GLY A 321 -6.99 -40.88 21.82
CA GLY A 321 -6.14 -39.89 22.46
C GLY A 321 -4.83 -39.67 21.68
N LEU A 322 -4.59 -38.42 21.29
CA LEU A 322 -3.36 -37.94 20.68
C LEU A 322 -3.03 -36.54 21.23
N ASP A 323 -1.76 -36.36 21.57
CA ASP A 323 -1.20 -35.21 22.28
C ASP A 323 -1.41 -33.86 21.55
N CYS A 324 -1.68 -32.82 22.34
CA CYS A 324 -2.22 -31.52 21.93
C CYS A 324 -1.26 -30.63 21.09
N CYS A 325 -0.02 -31.05 20.83
CA CYS A 325 1.00 -30.19 20.19
C CYS A 325 1.48 -30.69 18.82
N SER A 326 1.19 -31.96 18.44
CA SER A 326 1.47 -32.52 17.12
C SER A 326 0.29 -32.43 16.15
N SER A 327 -0.91 -32.12 16.67
CA SER A 327 -2.16 -32.17 15.92
C SER A 327 -2.39 -31.00 14.97
N GLU A 328 -1.91 -29.78 15.26
CA GLU A 328 -2.18 -28.63 14.38
C GLU A 328 -1.44 -28.71 13.04
N LEU A 329 -0.19 -29.20 13.05
CA LEU A 329 0.62 -29.35 11.85
C LEU A 329 0.10 -30.50 10.97
N GLU A 330 -0.26 -31.63 11.59
CA GLU A 330 -0.87 -32.77 10.90
C GLU A 330 -2.28 -32.43 10.38
N LEU A 331 -3.07 -31.65 11.12
CA LEU A 331 -4.37 -31.15 10.69
C LEU A 331 -4.22 -30.18 9.50
N PHE A 332 -3.21 -29.31 9.52
CA PHE A 332 -2.94 -28.38 8.42
C PHE A 332 -2.46 -29.10 7.16
N GLU A 333 -1.64 -30.14 7.28
CA GLU A 333 -1.24 -31.00 6.16
C GLU A 333 -2.40 -31.84 5.62
N MET A 334 -3.25 -32.38 6.49
CA MET A 334 -4.41 -33.18 6.10
C MET A 334 -5.53 -32.35 5.45
N VAL A 335 -5.69 -31.09 5.88
CA VAL A 335 -6.61 -30.12 5.25
C VAL A 335 -6.05 -29.63 3.92
N ARG A 336 -4.73 -29.42 3.82
CA ARG A 336 -4.04 -29.06 2.56
C ARG A 336 -4.19 -30.16 1.50
N ASP A 337 -4.10 -31.43 1.88
CA ASP A 337 -4.18 -32.57 0.95
C ASP A 337 -5.62 -32.86 0.48
N LYS A 338 -6.63 -32.43 1.25
CA LYS A 338 -8.06 -32.60 0.92
C LYS A 338 -8.72 -31.39 0.25
N MET A 339 -8.16 -30.19 0.35
CA MET A 339 -8.73 -28.99 -0.27
C MET A 339 -8.19 -28.77 -1.68
N ASP A 340 -9.11 -28.56 -2.65
CA ASP A 340 -8.77 -28.15 -4.01
C ASP A 340 -7.87 -26.88 -3.97
N PRO A 341 -6.70 -26.88 -4.63
CA PRO A 341 -5.81 -25.72 -4.72
C PRO A 341 -6.53 -24.42 -5.14
N ARG A 342 -7.57 -24.52 -5.98
CA ARG A 342 -8.39 -23.38 -6.38
C ARG A 342 -9.21 -22.81 -5.23
N LYS A 343 -9.68 -23.63 -4.30
CA LYS A 343 -10.41 -23.22 -3.10
C LYS A 343 -9.49 -22.61 -2.04
N ILE A 344 -8.27 -23.12 -1.90
CA ILE A 344 -7.24 -22.52 -1.02
C ILE A 344 -6.82 -21.14 -1.55
N ALA A 345 -6.62 -21.02 -2.86
CA ALA A 345 -6.34 -19.74 -3.50
C ALA A 345 -7.52 -18.77 -3.39
N SER A 346 -8.75 -19.24 -3.57
CA SER A 346 -9.96 -18.42 -3.34
C SER A 346 -10.05 -17.94 -1.89
N LEU A 347 -9.71 -18.79 -0.91
CA LEU A 347 -9.65 -18.42 0.50
C LEU A 347 -8.53 -17.42 0.79
N SER A 348 -7.33 -17.59 0.22
CA SER A 348 -6.23 -16.64 0.37
C SER A 348 -6.55 -15.29 -0.29
N LEU A 349 -7.16 -15.28 -1.47
CA LEU A 349 -7.69 -14.08 -2.13
C LEU A 349 -8.78 -13.41 -1.32
N SER A 350 -9.67 -14.18 -0.70
CA SER A 350 -10.72 -13.66 0.16
C SER A 350 -10.15 -13.04 1.43
N LEU A 351 -9.14 -13.67 2.04
CA LEU A 351 -8.42 -13.11 3.20
C LEU A 351 -7.59 -11.87 2.82
N MET A 352 -6.95 -11.87 1.66
CA MET A 352 -6.26 -10.69 1.11
C MET A 352 -7.24 -9.56 0.83
N LEU A 353 -8.42 -9.84 0.26
CA LEU A 353 -9.46 -8.86 0.02
C LEU A 353 -10.01 -8.31 1.34
N VAL A 354 -10.22 -9.15 2.35
CA VAL A 354 -10.63 -8.71 3.69
C VAL A 354 -9.57 -7.79 4.31
N ALA A 355 -8.28 -8.14 4.22
CA ALA A 355 -7.19 -7.31 4.71
C ALA A 355 -7.09 -5.97 3.94
N ILE A 356 -7.32 -5.98 2.63
CA ILE A 356 -7.38 -4.76 1.79
C ILE A 356 -8.57 -3.89 2.18
N LEU A 357 -9.75 -4.48 2.35
CA LEU A 357 -10.95 -3.76 2.77
C LEU A 357 -10.79 -3.19 4.18
N GLU A 358 -10.09 -3.89 5.07
CA GLU A 358 -9.77 -3.43 6.41
C GLU A 358 -8.72 -2.31 6.41
N ALA A 359 -7.72 -2.37 5.53
CA ALA A 359 -6.74 -1.31 5.32
C ALA A 359 -7.37 -0.06 4.67
N LEU A 360 -8.23 -0.25 3.66
CA LEU A 360 -9.01 0.82 3.03
C LEU A 360 -9.99 1.42 4.02
N HIS A 361 -10.69 0.61 4.81
CA HIS A 361 -11.56 1.08 5.89
C HIS A 361 -10.76 1.91 6.91
N THR A 362 -9.57 1.46 7.31
CA THR A 362 -8.69 2.22 8.21
C THR A 362 -8.25 3.55 7.59
N LEU A 363 -7.95 3.57 6.29
CA LEU A 363 -7.58 4.78 5.55
C LEU A 363 -8.77 5.74 5.39
N THR A 364 -9.96 5.21 5.10
CA THR A 364 -11.20 5.98 4.99
C THR A 364 -11.65 6.53 6.34
N VAL A 365 -11.53 5.76 7.42
CA VAL A 365 -11.74 6.24 8.80
C VAL A 365 -10.71 7.32 9.14
N TYR A 366 -9.43 7.13 8.76
CA TYR A 366 -8.41 8.17 8.92
C TYR A 366 -8.76 9.47 8.20
N PHE A 367 -9.26 9.42 6.97
CA PHE A 367 -9.71 10.62 6.27
C PHE A 367 -11.00 11.18 6.89
N SER A 368 -11.99 10.34 7.19
CA SER A 368 -13.29 10.74 7.76
C SER A 368 -13.17 11.40 9.12
N ASP A 369 -12.34 10.87 10.03
CA ASP A 369 -12.12 11.44 11.36
C ASP A 369 -11.36 12.78 11.29
N ASN A 370 -10.44 12.93 10.33
CA ASN A 370 -9.77 14.21 10.09
C ASN A 370 -10.71 15.26 9.48
N PHE A 371 -11.71 14.86 8.68
CA PHE A 371 -12.71 15.79 8.12
C PHE A 371 -13.85 16.12 9.11
N LYS A 372 -14.24 15.18 9.99
CA LYS A 372 -15.29 15.42 11.00
C LYS A 372 -14.89 16.42 12.09
N HIS A 373 -13.61 16.46 12.46
CA HIS A 373 -13.10 17.43 13.43
C HIS A 373 -12.87 18.84 12.86
N SER A 374 -13.30 19.12 11.63
CA SER A 374 -13.23 20.45 11.02
C SER A 374 -14.59 21.19 10.98
N TYR A 375 -15.66 20.58 11.51
CA TYR A 375 -17.03 21.14 11.53
C TYR A 375 -17.67 21.19 12.92
N LEU A 376 -16.88 21.06 13.99
CA LEU A 376 -17.24 21.40 15.37
C LEU A 376 -16.12 22.28 15.93
#